data_AF-A0A9Q4HSS2-F1
#
_entry.id   AF-A0A9Q4HSS2-F1
#
_cell.length_a   1.000
_cell.length_b   1.000
_cell.length_c   1.000
_cell.angle_alpha   90.00
_cell.angle_beta   90.00
_cell.angle_gamma   90.00
#
_symmetry.space_group_name_H-M   'P 1'
#
loop_
_entity.id
_entity.type
_entity.pdbx_description
1 polymer ?
#
loop_
_entity_poly.entity_id
_entity_poly.type
_entity_poly.pdbx_seq_one_letter_code
_entity_poly.pdbx_strand_id
1 'polypeptide(L)'
;MKTKQLHFTYEPLNLTRLMLQIYLENKYHGNEEYSKSVRFALFEFMRSLEDQELEDVLSEYVSKDNIECITLDDKDCERITHYIMQTKRYNDLVFMYQKKGYSGLGVVDNNDNTFYGCHYGSHWQTIGSIMREKYGEFGKAFDAMKYSDQKEYNGISSEQLDSFILNTFQLVGESKSIEDYLE
;
A
#
# COMPACT_ATOMS: atom_id res chain seq x y z
N MET A 1 55.79 8.61 15.41
CA MET A 1 54.46 8.96 14.86
C MET A 1 53.40 8.33 15.75
N LYS A 2 52.53 9.12 16.40
CA LYS A 2 51.35 8.57 17.10
C LYS A 2 50.24 8.42 16.08
N THR A 3 49.85 7.18 15.78
CA THR A 3 48.67 6.88 14.96
C THR A 3 47.45 7.37 15.72
N LYS A 4 46.77 8.42 15.22
CA LYS A 4 45.46 8.81 15.73
C LYS A 4 44.46 7.73 15.26
N GLN A 5 44.05 6.84 16.16
CA GLN A 5 42.86 6.02 15.91
C GLN A 5 41.64 6.94 16.00
N LEU A 6 40.95 7.12 14.87
CA LEU A 6 39.59 7.63 14.88
C LEU A 6 38.69 6.52 15.40
N HIS A 7 38.09 6.72 16.57
CA HIS A 7 36.99 5.88 17.02
C HIS A 7 35.72 6.42 16.37
N PHE A 8 35.23 5.72 15.36
CA PHE A 8 33.89 5.96 14.84
C PHE A 8 32.90 5.29 15.80
N THR A 9 32.28 6.07 16.67
CA THR A 9 31.08 5.63 17.40
C THR A 9 29.89 5.83 16.47
N TYR A 10 29.65 4.87 15.58
CA TYR A 10 28.37 4.78 14.90
C TYR A 10 27.40 4.02 15.79
N GLU A 11 26.23 4.62 16.00
CA GLU A 11 25.09 3.94 16.60
C GLU A 11 24.52 3.00 15.51
N PRO A 12 24.49 1.66 15.73
CA PRO A 12 24.20 0.68 14.68
C PRO A 12 22.84 0.88 13.98
N LEU A 13 21.81 1.34 14.70
CA LEU A 13 20.50 1.57 14.11
C LEU A 13 20.51 2.76 13.15
N ASN A 14 21.20 3.83 13.50
CA ASN A 14 21.40 4.97 12.61
C ASN A 14 22.15 4.61 11.33
N LEU A 15 23.20 3.79 11.42
CA LEU A 15 23.90 3.31 10.22
C LEU A 15 22.98 2.44 9.36
N THR A 16 22.22 1.54 9.98
CA THR A 16 21.26 0.68 9.29
C THR A 16 20.19 1.50 8.57
N ARG A 17 19.60 2.49 9.24
CA ARG A 17 18.61 3.41 8.67
C ARG A 17 19.18 4.16 7.46
N LEU A 18 20.41 4.67 7.57
CA LEU A 18 21.07 5.38 6.47
C LEU A 18 21.30 4.47 5.26
N MET A 19 21.81 3.25 5.48
CA MET A 19 22.05 2.29 4.40
C MET A 19 20.75 1.89 3.69
N LEU A 20 19.67 1.65 4.46
CA LEU A 20 18.35 1.38 3.91
C LEU A 20 17.81 2.56 3.09
N GLN A 21 17.94 3.80 3.58
CA GLN A 21 17.51 4.99 2.84
C GLN A 21 18.26 5.12 1.50
N ILE A 22 19.58 4.98 1.50
CA ILE A 22 20.41 5.01 0.29
C ILE A 22 19.97 3.92 -0.69
N TYR A 23 19.74 2.70 -0.21
CA TYR A 23 19.28 1.59 -1.03
C TYR A 23 17.91 1.90 -1.67
N LEU A 24 16.94 2.37 -0.89
CA LEU A 24 15.58 2.66 -1.34
C LEU A 24 15.53 3.82 -2.35
N GLU A 25 16.31 4.88 -2.14
CA GLU A 25 16.42 5.99 -3.10
C GLU A 25 16.98 5.52 -4.45
N ASN A 26 17.98 4.63 -4.44
CA ASN A 26 18.57 4.15 -5.68
C ASN A 26 17.73 3.08 -6.39
N LYS A 27 17.06 2.20 -5.64
CA LYS A 27 16.37 1.02 -6.22
C LYS A 27 14.86 1.19 -6.33
N TYR A 28 14.20 1.80 -5.35
CA TYR A 28 12.74 1.96 -5.36
C TYR A 28 12.29 3.28 -5.97
N HIS A 29 12.99 4.38 -5.71
CA HIS A 29 12.69 5.63 -6.42
C HIS A 29 13.17 5.59 -7.88
N GLY A 30 14.31 4.95 -8.13
CA GLY A 30 14.86 4.75 -9.48
C GLY A 30 14.13 3.72 -10.34
N ASN A 31 13.14 2.98 -9.80
CA ASN A 31 12.42 1.94 -10.52
C ASN A 31 10.93 2.32 -10.73
N GLU A 32 10.53 2.44 -12.00
CA GLU A 32 9.15 2.72 -12.41
C GLU A 32 8.21 1.50 -12.30
N GLU A 33 8.75 0.30 -12.08
CA GLU A 33 7.96 -0.92 -11.84
C GLU A 33 7.10 -0.83 -10.57
N TYR A 34 7.47 0.02 -9.62
CA TYR A 34 6.70 0.26 -8.40
C TYR A 34 5.74 1.44 -8.55
N SER A 35 4.49 1.23 -8.12
CA SER A 35 3.47 2.29 -8.10
C SER A 35 3.93 3.46 -7.21
N LYS A 36 3.44 4.68 -7.50
CA LYS A 36 3.83 5.87 -6.70
C LYS A 36 3.40 5.72 -5.23
N SER A 37 2.29 5.03 -4.96
CA SER A 37 1.84 4.76 -3.58
C SER A 37 2.83 3.91 -2.79
N VAL A 38 3.37 2.84 -3.39
CA VAL A 38 4.39 1.97 -2.77
C VAL A 38 5.65 2.77 -2.46
N ARG A 39 6.12 3.57 -3.42
CA ARG A 39 7.31 4.41 -3.26
C ARG A 39 7.11 5.46 -2.17
N PHE A 40 6.02 6.23 -2.21
CA PHE A 40 5.75 7.25 -1.19
C PHE A 40 5.50 6.65 0.19
N ALA A 41 4.85 5.49 0.28
CA ALA A 41 4.71 4.78 1.54
C ALA A 41 6.06 4.37 2.13
N LEU A 42 7.00 3.87 1.31
CA LEU A 42 8.35 3.52 1.77
C LEU A 42 9.09 4.74 2.31
N PHE A 43 9.10 5.86 1.57
CA PHE A 43 9.77 7.07 2.03
C PHE A 43 9.15 7.64 3.31
N GLU A 44 7.83 7.66 3.39
CA GLU A 44 7.12 8.13 4.58
C GLU A 44 7.35 7.21 5.79
N PHE A 45 7.37 5.90 5.57
CA PHE A 45 7.69 4.90 6.59
C PHE A 45 9.10 5.14 7.14
N MET A 46 10.10 5.27 6.25
CA MET A 46 11.50 5.49 6.63
C MET A 46 11.75 6.83 7.31
N ARG A 47 11.04 7.89 6.89
CA ARG A 47 11.12 9.23 7.49
C ARG A 47 10.68 9.23 8.96
N SER A 48 9.75 8.35 9.31
CA SER A 48 9.12 8.25 10.63
C SER A 48 9.49 6.96 11.38
N LEU A 49 10.50 6.22 10.91
CA LEU A 49 10.89 4.94 11.47
C LEU A 49 11.60 5.10 12.82
N GLU A 50 10.92 4.71 13.88
CA GLU A 50 11.44 4.71 15.24
C GLU A 50 12.46 3.59 15.46
N ASP A 51 13.37 3.77 16.43
CA ASP A 51 14.42 2.80 16.73
C ASP A 51 13.84 1.43 17.14
N GLN A 52 12.80 1.42 17.98
CA GLN A 52 12.15 0.17 18.42
C GLN A 52 11.53 -0.60 17.24
N GLU A 53 10.84 0.09 16.33
CA GLU A 53 10.22 -0.58 15.17
C GLU A 53 11.29 -1.12 14.20
N LEU A 54 12.42 -0.40 14.06
CA LEU A 54 13.56 -0.91 13.30
C LEU A 54 14.17 -2.15 13.98
N GLU A 55 14.36 -2.15 15.30
CA GLU A 55 14.85 -3.31 16.04
C GLU A 55 13.94 -4.52 15.88
N ASP A 56 12.62 -4.34 15.93
CA ASP A 56 11.63 -5.40 15.76
C ASP A 56 11.74 -6.02 14.35
N VAL A 57 11.81 -5.17 13.31
CA VAL A 57 12.01 -5.60 11.92
C VAL A 57 13.32 -6.38 11.76
N LEU A 58 14.42 -5.88 12.31
CA LEU A 58 15.73 -6.55 12.22
C LEU A 58 15.73 -7.88 12.98
N SER A 59 15.06 -7.95 14.12
CA SER A 59 14.91 -9.17 14.91
C SER A 59 14.09 -10.23 14.16
N GLU A 60 13.01 -9.83 13.49
CA GLU A 60 12.25 -10.72 12.63
C GLU A 60 13.10 -11.21 11.45
N TYR A 61 13.83 -10.32 10.77
CA TYR A 61 14.73 -10.69 9.68
C TYR A 61 15.76 -11.72 10.12
N VAL A 62 16.49 -11.44 11.21
CA VAL A 62 17.55 -12.30 11.73
C VAL A 62 17.01 -13.68 12.12
N SER A 63 15.86 -13.71 12.80
CA SER A 63 15.28 -14.96 13.29
C SER A 63 14.69 -15.83 12.19
N LYS A 64 13.95 -15.25 11.25
CA LYS A 64 13.28 -16.00 10.18
C LYS A 64 14.23 -16.42 9.06
N ASP A 65 15.20 -15.58 8.71
CA ASP A 65 16.17 -15.90 7.65
C ASP A 65 17.44 -16.57 8.23
N ASN A 66 17.49 -16.80 9.55
CA ASN A 66 18.61 -17.42 10.27
C ASN A 66 19.97 -16.77 9.94
N ILE A 67 20.00 -15.44 10.06
CA ILE A 67 21.14 -14.60 9.70
C ILE A 67 22.14 -14.56 10.85
N GLU A 68 23.39 -14.90 10.55
CA GLU A 68 24.47 -14.84 11.54
C GLU A 68 24.97 -13.41 11.76
N CYS A 69 25.06 -12.62 10.69
CA CYS A 69 25.46 -11.22 10.75
C CYS A 69 24.80 -10.39 9.63
N ILE A 70 24.45 -9.14 9.96
CA ILE A 70 23.94 -8.17 8.99
C ILE A 70 25.13 -7.38 8.46
N THR A 71 25.34 -7.44 7.16
CA THR A 71 26.43 -6.77 6.44
C THR A 71 26.00 -5.46 5.77
N LEU A 72 24.68 -5.24 5.63
CA LEU A 72 24.07 -4.08 4.96
C LEU A 72 24.47 -3.98 3.48
N ASP A 73 24.70 -5.11 2.83
CA ASP A 73 24.80 -5.17 1.37
C ASP A 73 23.42 -5.00 0.71
N ASP A 74 23.38 -4.95 -0.63
CA ASP A 74 22.13 -4.82 -1.39
C ASP A 74 21.10 -5.92 -1.04
N LYS A 75 21.54 -7.14 -0.70
CA LYS A 75 20.64 -8.26 -0.38
C LYS A 75 20.05 -8.12 1.00
N ASP A 76 20.87 -7.75 1.99
CA ASP A 76 20.39 -7.43 3.33
C ASP A 76 19.37 -6.30 3.26
N CYS A 77 19.67 -5.23 2.53
CA CYS A 77 18.76 -4.09 2.39
C CYS A 77 17.46 -4.47 1.67
N GLU A 78 17.52 -5.29 0.63
CA GLU A 78 16.34 -5.85 -0.05
C GLU A 78 15.46 -6.66 0.91
N ARG A 79 16.08 -7.57 1.68
CA ARG A 79 15.37 -8.45 2.61
C ARG A 79 14.76 -7.68 3.78
N ILE A 80 15.51 -6.78 4.38
CA ILE A 80 15.01 -5.92 5.46
C ILE A 80 13.85 -5.05 4.95
N THR A 81 13.97 -4.49 3.73
CA THR A 81 12.86 -3.76 3.09
C THR A 81 11.64 -4.65 2.90
N HIS A 82 11.82 -5.91 2.49
CA HIS A 82 10.72 -6.87 2.37
C HIS A 82 10.00 -7.07 3.71
N TYR A 83 10.75 -7.19 4.82
CA TYR A 83 10.16 -7.26 6.17
C TYR A 83 9.42 -5.97 6.55
N ILE A 84 9.97 -4.80 6.24
CA ILE A 84 9.26 -3.51 6.39
C ILE A 84 7.93 -3.54 5.64
N MET A 85 7.93 -4.04 4.40
CA MET A 85 6.73 -4.08 3.55
C MET A 85 5.64 -5.04 4.06
N GLN A 86 5.98 -5.97 4.95
CA GLN A 86 5.02 -6.85 5.60
C GLN A 86 4.37 -6.21 6.85
N THR A 87 4.94 -5.12 7.37
CA THR A 87 4.40 -4.48 8.58
C THR A 87 3.02 -3.88 8.32
N LYS A 88 2.15 -3.88 9.34
CA LYS A 88 0.82 -3.26 9.24
C LYS A 88 0.93 -1.77 8.93
N ARG A 89 1.82 -1.05 9.61
CA ARG A 89 2.01 0.40 9.43
C ARG A 89 2.38 0.75 7.98
N TYR A 90 3.27 -0.03 7.38
CA TYR A 90 3.62 0.15 5.97
C TYR A 90 2.40 -0.06 5.06
N ASN A 91 1.66 -1.15 5.23
CA ASN A 91 0.48 -1.44 4.41
C ASN A 91 -0.62 -0.39 4.57
N ASP A 92 -0.82 0.14 5.79
CA ASP A 92 -1.73 1.26 6.04
C ASP A 92 -1.29 2.53 5.27
N LEU A 93 0.02 2.81 5.20
CA LEU A 93 0.54 3.94 4.42
C LEU A 93 0.32 3.73 2.92
N VAL A 94 0.59 2.54 2.38
CA VAL A 94 0.33 2.21 0.97
C VAL A 94 -1.14 2.44 0.64
N PHE A 95 -2.04 1.93 1.47
CA PHE A 95 -3.47 2.09 1.29
C PHE A 95 -3.90 3.55 1.37
N MET A 96 -3.35 4.33 2.31
CA MET A 96 -3.60 5.78 2.37
C MET A 96 -3.19 6.47 1.07
N TYR A 97 -2.02 6.17 0.50
CA TYR A 97 -1.58 6.77 -0.76
C TYR A 97 -2.39 6.26 -1.97
N GLN A 98 -2.85 5.01 -1.96
CA GLN A 98 -3.81 4.50 -2.93
C GLN A 98 -5.10 5.32 -2.91
N LYS A 99 -5.69 5.55 -1.73
CA LYS A 99 -6.89 6.40 -1.57
C LYS A 99 -6.71 7.83 -2.07
N LYS A 100 -5.47 8.34 -2.05
CA LYS A 100 -5.10 9.66 -2.58
C LYS A 100 -4.87 9.67 -4.09
N GLY A 101 -4.99 8.53 -4.78
CA GLY A 101 -4.85 8.43 -6.24
C GLY A 101 -3.44 8.17 -6.75
N TYR A 102 -2.46 7.93 -5.86
CA TYR A 102 -1.07 7.66 -6.27
C TYR A 102 -0.86 6.28 -6.90
N SER A 103 -1.92 5.48 -7.01
CA SER A 103 -1.93 4.24 -7.79
C SER A 103 -2.76 4.35 -9.08
N GLY A 104 -3.14 5.56 -9.47
CA GLY A 104 -4.04 5.78 -10.59
C GLY A 104 -5.50 5.63 -10.18
N LEU A 105 -6.32 5.22 -11.14
CA LEU A 105 -7.77 5.05 -10.97
C LEU A 105 -8.08 3.70 -10.31
N GLY A 106 -9.07 3.69 -9.42
CA GLY A 106 -9.51 2.44 -8.82
C GLY A 106 -10.72 2.56 -7.90
N VAL A 107 -11.09 1.43 -7.33
CA VAL A 107 -12.13 1.31 -6.30
C VAL A 107 -11.48 0.79 -5.04
N VAL A 108 -11.75 1.46 -3.93
CA VAL A 108 -11.34 1.01 -2.61
C VAL A 108 -12.51 0.32 -1.94
N ASP A 109 -12.26 -0.87 -1.41
CA ASP A 109 -13.14 -1.55 -0.47
C ASP A 109 -12.72 -1.18 0.96
N ASN A 110 -13.56 -0.41 1.66
CA ASN A 110 -13.25 0.06 3.00
C ASN A 110 -13.46 -1.01 4.08
N ASN A 111 -14.09 -2.15 3.78
CA ASN A 111 -14.28 -3.21 4.77
C ASN A 111 -12.98 -3.93 5.10
N ASP A 112 -12.10 -4.10 4.11
CA ASP A 112 -10.83 -4.82 4.26
C ASP A 112 -9.60 -4.05 3.76
N ASN A 113 -9.78 -2.76 3.43
CA ASN A 113 -8.72 -1.87 2.95
C ASN A 113 -8.03 -2.36 1.67
N THR A 114 -8.79 -2.93 0.74
CA THR A 114 -8.25 -3.37 -0.55
C THR A 114 -8.46 -2.32 -1.64
N PHE A 115 -7.42 -2.02 -2.42
CA PHE A 115 -7.50 -1.19 -3.62
C PHE A 115 -7.56 -2.05 -4.88
N TYR A 116 -8.58 -1.84 -5.70
CA TYR A 116 -8.77 -2.49 -6.99
C TYR A 116 -8.52 -1.46 -8.10
N GLY A 117 -7.36 -1.56 -8.75
CA GLY A 117 -7.02 -0.70 -9.88
C GLY A 117 -7.96 -0.93 -11.06
N CYS A 118 -8.40 0.14 -11.70
CA CYS A 118 -9.29 0.06 -12.85
C CYS A 118 -8.92 1.08 -13.95
N HIS A 119 -9.48 0.88 -15.14
CA HIS A 119 -9.29 1.82 -16.25
C HIS A 119 -10.26 3.00 -16.12
N TYR A 120 -10.02 4.05 -16.91
CA TYR A 120 -10.95 5.18 -17.03
C TYR A 120 -12.37 4.72 -17.37
N GLY A 121 -13.35 5.25 -16.65
CA GLY A 121 -14.77 4.87 -16.81
C GLY A 121 -15.13 3.45 -16.36
N SER A 122 -14.22 2.73 -15.70
CA SER A 122 -14.43 1.32 -15.30
C SER A 122 -14.77 1.12 -13.81
N HIS A 123 -14.97 2.19 -13.04
CA HIS A 123 -15.27 2.11 -11.60
C HIS A 123 -16.51 1.28 -11.30
N TRP A 124 -17.60 1.49 -12.03
CA TRP A 124 -18.87 0.77 -11.79
C TRP A 124 -18.77 -0.72 -12.13
N GLN A 125 -18.06 -1.05 -13.22
CA GLN A 125 -17.77 -2.42 -13.61
C GLN A 125 -16.92 -3.11 -12.54
N THR A 126 -15.93 -2.39 -11.99
CA THR A 126 -15.06 -2.87 -10.93
C THR A 126 -15.83 -3.13 -9.63
N ILE A 127 -16.69 -2.20 -9.20
CA ILE A 127 -17.63 -2.43 -8.08
C ILE A 127 -18.42 -3.72 -8.32
N GLY A 128 -19.01 -3.88 -9.51
CA GLY A 128 -19.77 -5.08 -9.83
C GLY A 128 -18.95 -6.37 -9.71
N SER A 129 -17.69 -6.37 -10.14
CA SER A 129 -16.81 -7.55 -10.00
C SER A 129 -16.51 -7.86 -8.53
N ILE A 130 -16.17 -6.84 -7.75
CA ILE A 130 -15.93 -7.00 -6.31
C ILE A 130 -17.18 -7.54 -5.61
N MET A 131 -18.35 -7.00 -5.95
CA MET A 131 -19.65 -7.42 -5.41
C MET A 131 -19.93 -8.90 -5.68
N ARG A 132 -19.68 -9.37 -6.90
CA ARG A 132 -19.86 -10.79 -7.28
C ARG A 132 -18.88 -11.71 -6.56
N GLU A 133 -17.63 -11.28 -6.40
CA GLU A 133 -16.57 -12.12 -5.83
C GLU A 133 -16.63 -12.20 -4.30
N LYS A 134 -16.94 -11.09 -3.62
CA LYS A 134 -16.82 -10.98 -2.15
C LYS A 134 -18.13 -10.86 -1.42
N TYR A 135 -19.17 -10.34 -2.06
CA TYR A 135 -20.39 -9.89 -1.39
C TYR A 135 -21.63 -10.72 -1.74
N GLY A 136 -21.48 -12.03 -1.96
CA GLY A 136 -22.55 -13.04 -1.93
C GLY A 136 -23.93 -12.57 -2.40
N GLU A 137 -24.88 -12.47 -1.46
CA GLU A 137 -26.27 -12.05 -1.75
C GLU A 137 -26.38 -10.61 -2.26
N PHE A 138 -25.54 -9.68 -1.79
CA PHE A 138 -25.48 -8.32 -2.35
C PHE A 138 -24.95 -8.32 -3.79
N GLY A 139 -24.01 -9.21 -4.13
CA GLY A 139 -23.54 -9.43 -5.49
C GLY A 139 -24.64 -9.95 -6.42
N LYS A 140 -25.43 -10.92 -5.94
CA LYS A 140 -26.60 -11.42 -6.70
C LYS A 140 -27.68 -10.34 -6.87
N ALA A 141 -27.97 -9.59 -5.81
CA ALA A 141 -28.91 -8.47 -5.86
C ALA A 141 -28.45 -7.39 -6.85
N PHE A 142 -27.15 -7.07 -6.85
CA PHE A 142 -26.55 -6.15 -7.81
C PHE A 142 -26.79 -6.58 -9.26
N ASP A 143 -26.49 -7.83 -9.61
CA ASP A 143 -26.69 -8.31 -10.99
C ASP A 143 -28.18 -8.34 -11.37
N ALA A 144 -29.08 -8.68 -10.45
CA ALA A 144 -30.52 -8.72 -10.69
C ALA A 144 -31.12 -7.32 -10.93
N MET A 145 -30.64 -6.30 -10.21
CA MET A 145 -31.20 -4.94 -10.24
C MET A 145 -30.51 -3.99 -11.22
N LYS A 146 -29.24 -4.24 -11.59
CA LYS A 146 -28.43 -3.30 -12.40
C LYS A 146 -29.06 -2.87 -13.73
N TYR A 147 -29.89 -3.72 -14.33
CA TYR A 147 -30.51 -3.50 -15.64
C TYR A 147 -32.02 -3.75 -15.65
N SER A 148 -32.67 -3.75 -14.50
CA SER A 148 -34.10 -4.02 -14.37
C SER A 148 -34.78 -2.97 -13.49
N ASP A 149 -36.09 -2.82 -13.64
CA ASP A 149 -36.90 -2.00 -12.72
C ASP A 149 -37.19 -2.71 -11.39
N GLN A 150 -36.46 -3.81 -11.09
CA GLN A 150 -36.64 -4.60 -9.89
C GLN A 150 -36.15 -3.82 -8.67
N LYS A 151 -37.05 -3.56 -7.72
CA LYS A 151 -36.75 -2.80 -6.50
C LYS A 151 -36.30 -3.67 -5.32
N GLU A 152 -36.40 -4.99 -5.42
CA GLU A 152 -36.07 -5.91 -4.35
C GLU A 152 -35.64 -7.28 -4.90
N TYR A 153 -34.61 -7.89 -4.31
CA TYR A 153 -34.13 -9.23 -4.62
C TYR A 153 -33.84 -9.97 -3.32
N ASN A 154 -34.51 -11.09 -3.08
CA ASN A 154 -34.36 -11.91 -1.87
C ASN A 154 -34.39 -11.11 -0.55
N GLY A 155 -35.30 -10.14 -0.43
CA GLY A 155 -35.42 -9.30 0.77
C GLY A 155 -34.42 -8.15 0.88
N ILE A 156 -33.50 -7.98 -0.09
CA ILE A 156 -32.63 -6.82 -0.21
C ILE A 156 -33.31 -5.81 -1.13
N SER A 157 -33.62 -4.61 -0.64
CA SER A 157 -34.16 -3.53 -1.47
C SER A 157 -33.06 -2.79 -2.25
N SER A 158 -33.44 -2.10 -3.32
CA SER A 158 -32.53 -1.22 -4.08
C SER A 158 -31.88 -0.18 -3.17
N GLU A 159 -32.62 0.40 -2.23
CA GLU A 159 -32.10 1.39 -1.28
C GLU A 159 -31.05 0.79 -0.33
N GLN A 160 -31.27 -0.44 0.12
CA GLN A 160 -30.29 -1.16 0.95
C GLN A 160 -29.03 -1.50 0.15
N LEU A 161 -29.18 -1.91 -1.11
CA LEU A 161 -28.07 -2.18 -2.00
C LEU A 161 -27.25 -0.91 -2.29
N ASP A 162 -27.90 0.19 -2.62
CA ASP A 162 -27.24 1.48 -2.87
C ASP A 162 -26.51 1.98 -1.62
N SER A 163 -27.16 1.90 -0.46
CA SER A 163 -26.54 2.25 0.83
C SER A 163 -25.32 1.38 1.12
N PHE A 164 -25.41 0.07 0.85
CA PHE A 164 -24.29 -0.84 1.01
C PHE A 164 -23.10 -0.43 0.12
N ILE A 165 -23.35 -0.16 -1.16
CA ILE A 165 -22.31 0.23 -2.13
C ILE A 165 -21.65 1.55 -1.72
N LEU A 166 -22.44 2.57 -1.36
CA LEU A 166 -21.94 3.89 -0.98
C LEU A 166 -21.14 3.89 0.33
N ASN A 167 -21.47 2.99 1.26
CA ASN A 167 -20.76 2.87 2.52
C ASN A 167 -19.52 1.95 2.44
N THR A 168 -19.55 0.97 1.53
CA THR A 168 -18.46 -0.01 1.37
C THR A 168 -17.37 0.52 0.45
N PHE A 169 -17.74 1.10 -0.69
CA PHE A 169 -16.80 1.44 -1.74
C PHE A 169 -16.49 2.93 -1.80
N GLN A 170 -15.22 3.25 -2.01
CA GLN A 170 -14.76 4.60 -2.33
C GLN A 170 -14.16 4.60 -3.74
N LEU A 171 -14.66 5.49 -4.60
CA LEU A 171 -14.08 5.71 -5.93
C LEU A 171 -12.84 6.57 -5.81
N VAL A 172 -11.74 6.10 -6.41
CA VAL A 172 -10.45 6.79 -6.41
C VAL A 172 -10.14 7.27 -7.82
N GLY A 173 -9.95 8.59 -7.94
CA GLY A 173 -9.38 9.24 -9.12
C GLY A 173 -7.86 9.15 -9.12
N GLU A 174 -7.22 9.29 -10.28
CA GLU A 174 -5.76 9.47 -10.35
C GLU A 174 -5.38 10.79 -9.66
N SER A 175 -4.24 10.83 -8.98
CA SER A 175 -3.76 12.01 -8.23
C SER A 175 -3.29 13.18 -9.11
N LYS A 176 -3.83 13.33 -10.32
CA LYS A 176 -3.58 14.44 -11.26
C LYS A 176 -4.83 15.28 -11.40
N SER A 177 -4.67 16.60 -11.33
CA SER A 177 -5.78 17.52 -11.11
C SER A 177 -6.51 17.83 -12.40
N ILE A 178 -7.71 18.40 -12.30
CA ILE A 178 -8.45 18.89 -13.47
C ILE A 178 -7.69 20.03 -14.19
N GLU A 179 -6.73 20.69 -13.53
CA GLU A 179 -5.84 21.67 -14.14
C GLU A 179 -4.76 21.04 -15.05
N ASP A 180 -4.37 19.77 -14.84
CA ASP A 180 -3.56 19.00 -15.81
C ASP A 180 -4.33 18.71 -17.13
N TYR A 181 -5.65 18.90 -17.12
CA TYR A 181 -6.54 18.75 -18.29
C TYR A 181 -6.91 20.10 -18.93
N LEU A 182 -6.43 21.22 -18.40
CA LEU A 182 -6.73 22.59 -18.85
C LEU A 182 -5.52 23.32 -19.46
N GLU A 183 -4.39 22.62 -19.70
CA GLU A 183 -3.28 23.06 -20.57
C GLU A 183 -3.42 22.55 -22.02
#